data_AF-A0A3M1CCV0-F1
#
_entry.id   AF-A0A3M1CCV0-F1
#
_cell.length_a   1.000
_cell.length_b   1.000
_cell.length_c   1.000
_cell.angle_alpha   90.00
_cell.angle_beta   90.00
_cell.angle_gamma   90.00
#
_symmetry.space_group_name_H-M   'P 1'
#
loop_
_entity.id
_entity.type
_entity.pdbx_description
1 polymer ?
#
loop_
_entity_poly.entity_id
_entity_poly.type
_entity_poly.pdbx_seq_one_letter_code
_entity_poly.pdbx_strand_id
1 'polypeptide(L)'
;MEISLKKWLDQLKRKIKNYHLNQEFPRSIQSIVTSNYIDRRHNSRTNVPLFGKLSPFPIVKFQDQVWKIENISIGGLCLVDEKEDIDIIVGSFLNLELKWHDVKGEVKARLVGTSLKRKHIQFISVPGNVMEKIRLLIKPGYLGKKFNKVKLSHKDIHAGIKELWLSPSGDHLKIFQEEKAIFNFQNDDIFIENKQGPYLLDSKKKKHLMPLSFINDMIVCISNFKEPSEAVINLLRNLDQVAMTLQKTEDK
;
A
#
# COMPACT_ATOMS: atom_id res chain seq x y z
N MET A 1 16.63 -3.48 59.32
CA MET A 1 15.19 -3.79 59.52
C MET A 1 14.76 -4.79 58.47
N GLU A 2 14.80 -6.07 58.78
CA GLU A 2 14.27 -7.11 57.89
C GLU A 2 12.75 -7.13 58.01
N ILE A 3 12.06 -6.64 56.99
CA ILE A 3 10.62 -6.87 56.86
C ILE A 3 10.48 -8.36 56.53
N SER A 4 10.03 -9.15 57.51
CA SER A 4 9.67 -10.56 57.33
C SER A 4 8.88 -10.74 56.04
N LEU A 5 9.32 -11.67 55.19
CA LEU A 5 8.72 -12.00 53.88
C LEU A 5 7.19 -12.16 53.97
N LYS A 6 6.71 -12.66 55.11
CA LYS A 6 5.28 -12.81 55.42
C LYS A 6 4.54 -11.46 55.46
N LYS A 7 5.16 -10.44 56.07
CA LYS A 7 4.62 -9.08 56.17
C LYS A 7 4.60 -8.38 54.80
N TRP A 8 5.59 -8.66 53.95
CA TRP A 8 5.62 -8.16 52.57
C TRP A 8 4.54 -8.83 51.70
N LEU A 9 4.37 -10.16 51.81
CA LEU A 9 3.33 -10.90 51.10
C LEU A 9 1.92 -10.49 51.52
N ASP A 10 1.69 -10.23 52.81
CA ASP A 10 0.40 -9.76 53.30
C ASP A 10 0.08 -8.33 52.82
N GLN A 11 1.10 -7.46 52.72
CA GLN A 11 0.93 -6.15 52.09
C GLN A 11 0.63 -6.25 50.59
N LEU A 12 1.27 -7.19 49.88
CA LEU A 12 1.03 -7.42 48.46
C LEU A 12 -0.40 -7.95 48.22
N LYS A 13 -0.85 -8.91 49.03
CA LYS A 13 -2.22 -9.44 48.96
C LYS A 13 -3.27 -8.37 49.24
N ARG A 14 -3.02 -7.47 50.20
CA ARG A 14 -3.91 -6.32 50.46
C ARG A 14 -3.93 -5.33 49.30
N LYS A 15 -2.78 -5.04 48.67
CA LYS A 15 -2.71 -4.18 47.48
C LYS A 15 -3.48 -4.79 46.31
N ILE A 16 -3.34 -6.08 46.05
CA ILE A 16 -4.08 -6.78 44.99
C ILE A 16 -5.59 -6.81 45.27
N LYS A 17 -5.98 -7.10 46.53
CA LYS A 17 -7.39 -7.12 46.93
C LYS A 17 -8.05 -5.73 46.78
N ASN A 18 -7.32 -4.67 47.10
CA ASN A 18 -7.80 -3.29 46.91
C ASN A 18 -7.77 -2.83 45.44
N TYR A 19 -6.92 -3.42 44.60
CA TYR A 19 -6.88 -3.13 43.16
C TYR A 19 -8.17 -3.60 42.45
N HIS A 20 -8.77 -4.69 42.91
CA HIS A 20 -10.00 -5.24 42.33
C HIS A 20 -11.29 -4.59 42.83
N LEU A 21 -11.27 -3.84 43.94
CA LEU A 21 -12.47 -3.27 44.56
C LEU A 21 -12.74 -1.81 44.19
N ASN A 22 -11.78 -1.11 43.57
CA ASN A 22 -11.90 0.31 43.19
C ASN A 22 -11.81 0.56 41.67
N GLN A 23 -11.91 -0.47 40.84
CA GLN A 23 -12.16 -0.25 39.42
C GLN A 23 -13.67 -0.18 39.20
N GLU A 24 -14.21 1.03 39.21
CA GLU A 24 -15.35 1.33 38.35
C GLU A 24 -15.00 0.81 36.95
N PHE A 25 -15.69 -0.22 36.48
CA PHE A 25 -15.50 -0.75 35.13
C PHE A 25 -15.73 0.36 34.11
N PRO A 26 -14.70 0.91 33.45
CA PRO A 26 -14.92 1.87 32.40
C PRO A 26 -15.21 1.06 31.14
N ARG A 27 -16.49 1.03 30.76
CA ARG A 27 -16.96 0.95 29.37
C ARG A 27 -16.26 -0.10 28.50
N SER A 28 -16.83 -1.31 28.60
CA SER A 28 -16.92 -2.39 27.60
C SER A 28 -15.67 -2.75 26.79
N ILE A 29 -15.51 -4.05 26.55
CA ILE A 29 -14.59 -4.62 25.55
C ILE A 29 -14.61 -3.84 24.22
N GLN A 30 -15.72 -3.18 23.86
CA GLN A 30 -15.78 -2.28 22.70
C GLN A 30 -14.76 -1.14 22.71
N SER A 31 -14.38 -0.57 23.86
CA SER A 31 -13.34 0.47 23.92
C SER A 31 -11.95 -0.10 23.63
N ILE A 32 -11.70 -1.36 23.99
CA ILE A 32 -10.45 -2.08 23.66
C ILE A 32 -10.44 -2.47 22.17
N VAL A 33 -11.58 -2.81 21.59
CA VAL A 33 -11.70 -3.14 20.15
C VAL A 33 -11.74 -1.88 19.26
N THR A 34 -11.97 -0.69 19.81
CA THR A 34 -11.83 0.59 19.08
C THR A 34 -10.46 1.23 19.27
N SER A 35 -9.78 1.01 20.41
CA SER A 35 -8.44 1.56 20.69
C SER A 35 -7.30 0.65 20.22
N ASN A 36 -7.47 -0.67 20.21
CA ASN A 36 -6.63 -1.55 19.41
C ASN A 36 -7.18 -1.55 17.98
N TYR A 37 -6.48 -0.86 17.09
CA TYR A 37 -6.54 -1.04 15.63
C TYR A 37 -6.17 -2.49 15.25
N ILE A 38 -6.92 -3.48 15.74
CA ILE A 38 -6.90 -4.82 15.18
C ILE A 38 -7.51 -4.63 13.80
N ASP A 39 -6.66 -4.70 12.77
CA ASP A 39 -7.10 -4.67 11.39
C ASP A 39 -8.12 -5.81 11.19
N ARG A 40 -9.41 -5.46 11.22
CA ARG A 40 -10.50 -6.44 11.08
C ARG A 40 -10.60 -6.97 9.65
N ARG A 41 -9.79 -6.45 8.72
CA ARG A 41 -9.81 -6.88 7.33
C ARG A 41 -9.00 -8.16 7.20
N HIS A 42 -9.66 -9.21 6.75
CA HIS A 42 -8.98 -10.46 6.37
C HIS A 42 -8.02 -10.28 5.20
N ASN A 43 -8.31 -9.33 4.30
CA ASN A 43 -7.54 -9.10 3.08
C ASN A 43 -6.78 -7.78 3.14
N SER A 44 -5.45 -7.86 2.97
CA SER A 44 -4.63 -6.67 2.74
C SER A 44 -5.10 -5.96 1.47
N ARG A 45 -5.17 -4.63 1.56
CA ARG A 45 -5.52 -3.76 0.44
C ARG A 45 -4.28 -3.10 -0.13
N THR A 46 -4.21 -2.95 -1.44
CA THR A 46 -3.21 -2.17 -2.14
C THR A 46 -3.84 -0.83 -2.52
N ASN A 47 -3.23 0.27 -2.10
CA ASN A 47 -3.63 1.61 -2.52
C ASN A 47 -3.30 1.80 -4.00
N VAL A 48 -4.23 2.45 -4.70
CA VAL A 48 -4.06 2.87 -6.09
C VAL A 48 -3.83 4.38 -6.06
N PRO A 49 -2.76 4.90 -6.68
CA PRO A 49 -2.54 6.34 -6.70
C PRO A 49 -3.64 7.03 -7.48
N LEU A 50 -4.10 8.17 -6.97
CA LEU A 50 -5.21 8.92 -7.56
C LEU A 50 -4.81 9.77 -8.78
N PHE A 51 -3.55 9.70 -9.21
CA PHE A 51 -3.02 10.45 -10.34
C PHE A 51 -2.53 9.52 -11.45
N GLY A 52 -2.71 9.95 -12.70
CA GLY A 52 -2.25 9.21 -13.87
C GLY A 52 -3.12 8.00 -14.24
N LYS A 53 -2.86 7.43 -15.42
CA LYS A 53 -3.37 6.10 -15.81
C LYS A 53 -2.25 5.12 -15.50
N LEU A 54 -2.11 4.77 -14.23
CA LEU A 54 -0.93 4.02 -13.81
C LEU A 54 -1.04 2.56 -14.20
N SER A 55 -0.14 2.08 -15.06
CA SER A 55 0.16 0.66 -15.15
C SER A 55 0.93 0.30 -13.87
N PRO A 56 0.44 -0.60 -13.00
CA PRO A 56 -0.27 -1.84 -13.31
C PRO A 56 -1.71 -1.95 -12.80
N PHE A 57 -2.39 -0.83 -12.52
CA PHE A 57 -3.73 -0.86 -11.92
C PHE A 57 -4.84 -0.96 -12.99
N PRO A 58 -5.97 -1.62 -12.68
CA PRO A 58 -7.07 -1.69 -13.62
C PRO A 58 -7.79 -0.35 -13.74
N ILE A 59 -8.40 -0.13 -14.90
CA ILE A 59 -9.52 0.78 -15.06
C ILE A 59 -10.78 0.03 -14.64
N VAL A 60 -11.62 0.65 -13.80
CA VAL A 60 -12.93 0.10 -13.44
C VAL A 60 -14.01 0.87 -14.18
N LYS A 61 -14.93 0.14 -14.81
CA LYS A 61 -16.13 0.72 -15.42
C LYS A 61 -17.41 0.15 -14.82
N PHE A 62 -18.42 1.00 -14.73
CA PHE A 62 -19.79 0.65 -14.39
C PHE A 62 -20.74 1.53 -15.21
N GLN A 63 -21.67 0.93 -15.95
CA GLN A 63 -22.62 1.66 -16.82
C GLN A 63 -21.93 2.71 -17.71
N ASP A 64 -20.88 2.29 -18.42
CA ASP A 64 -20.02 3.12 -19.29
C ASP A 64 -19.24 4.26 -18.60
N GLN A 65 -19.43 4.47 -17.31
CA GLN A 65 -18.67 5.43 -16.52
C GLN A 65 -17.38 4.81 -16.02
N VAL A 66 -16.27 5.54 -16.13
CA VAL A 66 -14.97 5.14 -15.57
C VAL A 66 -14.85 5.67 -14.14
N TRP A 67 -14.53 4.78 -13.21
CA TRP A 67 -14.44 5.11 -11.79
C TRP A 67 -13.00 5.04 -11.31
N LYS A 68 -12.64 5.96 -10.41
CA LYS A 68 -11.33 5.96 -9.77
C LYS A 68 -11.30 4.95 -8.64
N ILE A 69 -10.23 4.19 -8.57
CA ILE A 69 -9.99 3.23 -7.50
C ILE A 69 -9.13 3.92 -6.44
N GLU A 70 -9.55 3.85 -5.18
CA GLU A 70 -8.71 4.26 -4.05
C GLU A 70 -7.81 3.11 -3.59
N ASN A 71 -8.38 1.91 -3.48
CA ASN A 71 -7.66 0.71 -3.09
C ASN A 71 -8.34 -0.55 -3.62
N ILE A 72 -7.56 -1.62 -3.78
CA ILE A 72 -8.00 -2.92 -4.27
C ILE A 72 -7.45 -4.05 -3.39
N SER A 73 -8.18 -5.16 -3.30
CA SER A 73 -7.77 -6.38 -2.62
C SER A 73 -8.35 -7.59 -3.35
N ILE A 74 -7.94 -8.79 -2.98
CA ILE A 74 -8.54 -10.03 -3.50
C ILE A 74 -10.05 -10.15 -3.20
N GLY A 75 -10.55 -9.47 -2.17
CA GLY A 75 -11.96 -9.55 -1.76
C GLY A 75 -12.85 -8.42 -2.28
N GLY A 76 -12.29 -7.39 -2.91
CA GLY A 76 -13.05 -6.21 -3.29
C GLY A 76 -12.19 -4.97 -3.48
N LEU A 77 -12.84 -3.85 -3.76
CA LEU A 77 -12.19 -2.57 -4.03
C LEU A 77 -12.97 -1.40 -3.40
N CYS A 78 -12.30 -0.27 -3.27
CA CYS A 78 -12.90 0.99 -2.87
C CYS A 78 -12.85 1.94 -4.06
N LEU A 79 -14.01 2.45 -4.47
CA LEU A 79 -14.11 3.42 -5.54
C LEU A 79 -14.34 4.82 -4.98
N VAL A 80 -13.84 5.82 -5.70
CA VAL A 80 -14.06 7.24 -5.44
C VAL A 80 -15.09 7.77 -6.43
N ASP A 81 -16.22 8.18 -5.90
CA ASP A 81 -17.32 8.88 -6.58
C ASP A 81 -17.11 10.40 -6.38
N GLU A 82 -16.28 11.00 -7.24
CA GLU A 82 -15.89 12.41 -7.07
C GLU A 82 -17.03 13.39 -7.25
N LYS A 83 -18.00 13.00 -8.10
CA LYS A 83 -19.14 13.83 -8.50
C LYS A 83 -20.38 13.60 -7.63
N GLU A 84 -20.41 12.52 -6.86
CA GLU A 84 -21.57 12.13 -6.03
C GLU A 84 -22.82 11.85 -6.87
N ASP A 85 -22.64 11.51 -8.15
CA ASP A 85 -23.74 11.32 -9.11
C ASP A 85 -24.43 9.96 -8.93
N ILE A 86 -23.91 9.10 -8.05
CA ILE A 86 -24.27 7.68 -8.00
C ILE A 86 -25.06 7.35 -6.74
N ASP A 87 -26.36 7.24 -6.92
CA ASP A 87 -27.31 6.75 -5.93
C ASP A 87 -27.49 5.23 -6.03
N ILE A 88 -26.44 4.47 -5.68
CA ILE A 88 -26.52 3.02 -5.53
C ILE A 88 -26.79 2.69 -4.06
N ILE A 89 -27.85 1.93 -3.82
CA ILE A 89 -28.24 1.47 -2.50
C ILE A 89 -27.27 0.39 -2.00
N VAL A 90 -26.82 0.52 -0.74
CA VAL A 90 -25.99 -0.51 -0.08
C VAL A 90 -26.72 -1.86 -0.11
N GLY A 91 -26.01 -2.90 -0.50
CA GLY A 91 -26.54 -4.25 -0.69
C GLY A 91 -26.82 -4.60 -2.15
N SER A 92 -26.88 -3.61 -3.05
CA SER A 92 -27.09 -3.80 -4.49
C SER A 92 -25.95 -4.59 -5.14
N PHE A 93 -26.30 -5.44 -6.09
CA PHE A 93 -25.33 -6.11 -6.95
C PHE A 93 -24.94 -5.21 -8.12
N LEU A 94 -23.66 -5.25 -8.48
CA LEU A 94 -23.06 -4.47 -9.55
C LEU A 94 -22.31 -5.41 -10.49
N ASN A 95 -22.38 -5.12 -11.79
CA ASN A 95 -21.54 -5.75 -12.79
C ASN A 95 -20.48 -4.72 -13.21
N LEU A 96 -19.25 -4.92 -12.75
CA LEU A 96 -18.13 -4.03 -13.02
C LEU A 96 -17.26 -4.62 -14.14
N GLU A 97 -16.79 -3.82 -15.08
CA GLU A 97 -15.70 -4.24 -15.97
C GLU A 97 -14.36 -3.78 -15.36
N LEU A 98 -13.45 -4.72 -15.11
CA LEU A 98 -12.07 -4.42 -14.76
C LEU A 98 -11.21 -4.63 -16.01
N LYS A 99 -10.45 -3.60 -16.39
CA LYS A 99 -9.65 -3.58 -17.61
C LYS A 99 -8.21 -3.15 -17.34
N TRP A 100 -7.28 -4.04 -17.60
CA TRP A 100 -5.87 -3.77 -17.88
C TRP A 100 -5.66 -3.64 -19.39
N HIS A 101 -4.42 -3.44 -19.83
CA HIS A 101 -4.10 -3.38 -21.24
C HIS A 101 -4.24 -4.74 -21.93
N ASP A 102 -3.80 -5.81 -21.26
CA ASP A 102 -3.75 -7.18 -21.77
C ASP A 102 -4.91 -8.06 -21.29
N VAL A 103 -5.58 -7.65 -20.20
CA VAL A 103 -6.65 -8.43 -19.57
C VAL A 103 -7.87 -7.56 -19.33
N LYS A 104 -9.06 -8.07 -19.65
CA LYS A 104 -10.32 -7.51 -19.18
C LYS A 104 -11.25 -8.61 -18.68
N GLY A 105 -12.16 -8.27 -17.80
CA GLY A 105 -13.21 -9.19 -17.37
C GLY A 105 -14.33 -8.51 -16.59
N GLU A 106 -15.53 -9.07 -16.72
CA GLU A 106 -16.69 -8.68 -15.94
C GLU A 106 -16.65 -9.32 -14.55
N VAL A 107 -16.83 -8.49 -13.54
CA VAL A 107 -16.79 -8.85 -12.13
C VAL A 107 -18.16 -8.57 -11.53
N LYS A 108 -18.80 -9.64 -11.04
CA LYS A 108 -20.01 -9.49 -10.23
C LYS A 108 -19.61 -9.09 -8.82
N ALA A 109 -20.15 -7.99 -8.34
CA ALA A 109 -19.80 -7.40 -7.07
C ALA A 109 -21.04 -6.93 -6.30
N ARG A 110 -20.84 -6.54 -5.05
CA ARG A 110 -21.88 -6.00 -4.17
C ARG A 110 -21.39 -4.74 -3.50
N LEU A 111 -22.22 -3.70 -3.47
CA LEU A 111 -21.95 -2.52 -2.65
C LEU A 111 -22.18 -2.89 -1.18
N VAL A 112 -21.15 -2.81 -0.34
CA VAL A 112 -21.22 -3.20 1.08
C VAL A 112 -21.14 -2.01 2.03
N GLY A 113 -20.85 -0.81 1.53
CA GLY A 113 -20.89 0.40 2.32
C GLY A 113 -20.58 1.64 1.50
N THR A 114 -21.01 2.78 2.03
CA THR A 114 -20.73 4.10 1.48
C THR A 114 -20.19 4.99 2.59
N SER A 115 -19.25 5.87 2.27
CA SER A 115 -18.69 6.84 3.21
C SER A 115 -18.22 8.06 2.44
N LEU A 116 -18.94 9.19 2.58
CA LEU A 116 -18.71 10.38 1.76
C LEU A 116 -18.68 9.98 0.26
N LYS A 117 -17.61 10.37 -0.44
CA LYS A 117 -17.32 10.05 -1.84
C LYS A 117 -16.81 8.62 -2.08
N ARG A 118 -16.86 7.73 -1.09
CA ARG A 118 -16.29 6.38 -1.20
C ARG A 118 -17.38 5.33 -1.26
N LYS A 119 -17.24 4.41 -2.21
CA LYS A 119 -18.11 3.24 -2.36
C LYS A 119 -17.28 1.98 -2.11
N HIS A 120 -17.63 1.22 -1.08
CA HIS A 120 -16.93 -0.01 -0.70
C HIS A 120 -17.59 -1.20 -1.38
N ILE A 121 -16.85 -1.85 -2.27
CA ILE A 121 -17.33 -2.96 -3.09
C ILE A 121 -16.71 -4.27 -2.62
N GLN A 122 -17.54 -5.30 -2.48
CA GLN A 122 -17.12 -6.67 -2.26
C GLN A 122 -17.28 -7.48 -3.55
N PHE A 123 -16.27 -8.26 -3.93
CA PHE A 123 -16.40 -9.16 -5.07
C PHE A 123 -17.24 -10.39 -4.71
N ILE A 124 -18.13 -10.77 -5.61
CA ILE A 124 -18.98 -11.97 -5.51
C ILE A 124 -18.47 -13.05 -6.47
N SER A 125 -18.11 -12.66 -7.69
CA SER A 125 -17.48 -13.53 -8.69
C SER A 125 -16.48 -12.72 -9.51
N VAL A 126 -15.29 -13.28 -9.68
CA VAL A 126 -14.18 -12.66 -10.43
C VAL A 126 -13.62 -13.70 -11.40
N PRO A 127 -13.46 -13.38 -12.69
CA PRO A 127 -12.76 -14.24 -13.64
C PRO A 127 -11.35 -14.58 -13.17
N GLY A 128 -10.88 -15.81 -13.40
CA GLY A 128 -9.58 -16.28 -12.90
C GLY A 128 -8.40 -15.42 -13.37
N ASN A 129 -8.37 -15.04 -14.65
CA ASN A 129 -7.36 -14.14 -15.21
C ASN A 129 -7.34 -12.75 -14.54
N VAL A 130 -8.51 -12.19 -14.22
CA VAL A 130 -8.63 -10.93 -13.47
C VAL A 130 -8.15 -11.11 -12.03
N MET A 131 -8.51 -12.21 -11.38
CA MET A 131 -8.07 -12.50 -10.01
C MET A 131 -6.54 -12.63 -9.92
N GLU A 132 -5.89 -13.27 -10.90
CA GLU A 132 -4.43 -13.35 -10.97
C GLU A 132 -3.79 -11.96 -11.07
N LYS A 133 -4.32 -11.08 -11.94
CA LYS A 133 -3.85 -9.69 -12.02
C LYS A 133 -3.98 -8.96 -10.68
N ILE A 134 -5.09 -9.15 -9.96
CA ILE A 134 -5.29 -8.55 -8.64
C ILE A 134 -4.27 -9.10 -7.63
N ARG A 135 -4.01 -10.42 -7.64
CA ARG A 135 -3.05 -11.07 -6.73
C ARG A 135 -1.64 -10.52 -6.88
N LEU A 136 -1.22 -10.23 -8.11
CA LEU A 136 0.09 -9.62 -8.40
C LEU A 136 0.26 -8.24 -7.72
N LEU A 137 -0.82 -7.51 -7.46
CA LEU A 137 -0.75 -6.20 -6.79
C LEU A 137 -0.57 -6.31 -5.27
N ILE A 138 -0.90 -7.45 -4.65
CA ILE A 138 -1.04 -7.56 -3.20
C ILE A 138 0.31 -7.60 -2.49
N LYS A 139 1.23 -8.44 -2.97
CA LYS A 139 2.56 -8.58 -2.36
C LYS A 139 3.36 -7.26 -2.39
N PRO A 140 3.57 -6.61 -3.56
CA PRO A 140 4.28 -5.33 -3.59
C PRO A 140 3.54 -4.25 -2.79
N GLY A 141 2.21 -4.21 -2.84
CA GLY A 141 1.43 -3.25 -2.06
C GLY A 141 1.60 -3.43 -0.55
N TYR A 142 1.65 -4.69 -0.08
CA TYR A 142 1.95 -5.00 1.31
C TYR A 142 3.36 -4.57 1.71
N LEU A 143 4.37 -4.86 0.88
CA LEU A 143 5.75 -4.44 1.12
C LEU A 143 5.86 -2.93 1.24
N GLY A 144 5.23 -2.18 0.32
CA GLY A 144 5.20 -0.72 0.32
C GLY A 144 4.73 -0.12 1.65
N LYS A 145 3.68 -0.70 2.25
CA LYS A 145 3.14 -0.25 3.56
C LYS A 145 4.11 -0.41 4.72
N LYS A 146 5.15 -1.22 4.56
CA LYS A 146 6.17 -1.47 5.57
C LYS A 146 7.33 -0.49 5.49
N PHE A 147 7.47 0.25 4.39
CA PHE A 147 8.47 1.30 4.29
C PHE A 147 8.08 2.49 5.19
N ASN A 148 9.07 2.99 5.91
CA ASN A 148 8.94 4.20 6.71
C ASN A 148 10.06 5.17 6.36
N LYS A 149 9.71 6.45 6.30
CA LYS A 149 10.69 7.51 6.13
C LYS A 149 11.57 7.61 7.36
N VAL A 150 12.88 7.67 7.14
CA VAL A 150 13.88 7.76 8.19
C VAL A 150 14.33 9.21 8.33
N LYS A 151 14.54 9.64 9.59
CA LYS A 151 15.21 10.91 9.87
C LYS A 151 16.68 10.77 9.56
N LEU A 152 17.17 11.60 8.64
CA LEU A 152 18.57 11.58 8.21
C LEU A 152 19.48 12.14 9.30
N SER A 153 20.68 11.57 9.41
CA SER A 153 21.77 12.12 10.20
C SER A 153 22.60 13.12 9.36
N HIS A 154 23.45 13.93 10.02
CA HIS A 154 24.37 14.82 9.31
C HIS A 154 25.26 14.09 8.29
N LYS A 155 25.69 12.85 8.58
CA LYS A 155 26.53 12.04 7.67
C LYS A 155 25.80 11.68 6.38
N ASP A 156 24.50 11.36 6.47
CA ASP A 156 23.69 11.01 5.28
C ASP A 156 23.50 12.21 4.36
N ILE A 157 23.33 13.39 4.95
CA ILE A 157 23.22 14.66 4.21
C ILE A 157 24.54 14.96 3.48
N HIS A 158 25.70 14.74 4.10
CA HIS A 158 27.00 14.89 3.45
C HIS A 158 27.22 13.92 2.29
N ALA A 159 26.57 12.75 2.30
CA ALA A 159 26.56 11.80 1.19
C ALA A 159 25.59 12.19 0.06
N GLY A 160 24.96 13.36 0.13
CA GLY A 160 24.02 13.86 -0.88
C GLY A 160 22.64 13.19 -0.84
N ILE A 161 22.36 12.38 0.19
CA ILE A 161 21.05 11.75 0.38
C ILE A 161 20.08 12.82 0.89
N LYS A 162 19.03 13.08 0.11
CA LYS A 162 17.94 14.00 0.45
C LYS A 162 16.86 13.29 1.26
N GLU A 163 16.62 12.01 0.98
CA GLU A 163 15.56 11.24 1.62
C GLU A 163 15.91 9.75 1.66
N LEU A 164 15.58 9.09 2.77
CA LEU A 164 15.79 7.65 2.99
C LEU A 164 14.50 7.01 3.52
N TRP A 165 14.11 5.90 2.91
CA TRP A 165 13.03 5.03 3.38
C TRP A 165 13.59 3.63 3.64
N LEU A 166 13.19 3.03 4.75
CA LEU A 166 13.59 1.68 5.12
C LEU A 166 12.37 0.80 5.39
N SER A 167 12.47 -0.45 4.95
CA SER A 167 11.57 -1.53 5.35
C SER A 167 12.17 -2.34 6.54
N PRO A 168 11.36 -3.12 7.26
CA PRO A 168 11.86 -4.04 8.29
C PRO A 168 12.73 -5.18 7.75
N SER A 169 12.64 -5.50 6.45
CA SER A 169 13.44 -6.53 5.78
C SER A 169 14.83 -6.03 5.35
N GLY A 170 15.11 -4.73 5.47
CA GLY A 170 16.37 -4.13 5.03
C GLY A 170 16.32 -3.52 3.62
N ASP A 171 15.24 -3.76 2.86
CA ASP A 171 14.98 -3.05 1.60
C ASP A 171 14.91 -1.54 1.86
N HIS A 172 15.43 -0.73 0.93
CA HIS A 172 15.55 0.70 1.14
C HIS A 172 15.43 1.52 -0.14
N LEU A 173 14.84 2.71 -0.03
CA LEU A 173 14.82 3.72 -1.08
C LEU A 173 15.64 4.93 -0.63
N LYS A 174 16.70 5.25 -1.36
CA LYS A 174 17.50 6.47 -1.22
C LYS A 174 17.16 7.41 -2.36
N ILE A 175 16.82 8.66 -2.06
CA ILE A 175 16.66 9.73 -3.05
C ILE A 175 17.76 10.76 -2.82
N PHE A 176 18.45 11.12 -3.89
CA PHE A 176 19.57 12.05 -3.90
C PHE A 176 19.15 13.43 -4.43
N GLN A 177 19.96 14.45 -4.16
CA GLN A 177 19.69 15.82 -4.60
C GLN A 177 19.61 15.98 -6.13
N GLU A 178 20.39 15.20 -6.88
CA GLU A 178 20.46 15.23 -8.36
C GLU A 178 19.32 14.45 -9.05
N GLU A 179 18.17 14.30 -8.39
CA GLU A 179 17.01 13.54 -8.91
C GLU A 179 17.33 12.07 -9.29
N LYS A 180 18.35 11.51 -8.65
CA LYS A 180 18.68 10.08 -8.71
C LYS A 180 18.04 9.37 -7.54
N ALA A 181 17.61 8.14 -7.74
CA ALA A 181 17.20 7.26 -6.67
C ALA A 181 17.91 5.91 -6.78
N ILE A 182 18.20 5.32 -5.62
CA ILE A 182 18.63 3.92 -5.52
C ILE A 182 17.56 3.20 -4.71
N PHE A 183 16.92 2.21 -5.31
CA PHE A 183 15.95 1.37 -4.65
C PHE A 183 16.56 -0.03 -4.50
N ASN A 184 16.96 -0.39 -3.29
CA ASN A 184 17.21 -1.77 -2.93
C ASN A 184 15.86 -2.45 -2.68
N PHE A 185 15.48 -3.38 -3.54
CA PHE A 185 14.20 -4.08 -3.46
C PHE A 185 14.41 -5.56 -3.75
N GLN A 186 14.03 -6.43 -2.79
CA GLN A 186 14.20 -7.87 -2.90
C GLN A 186 15.66 -8.31 -3.08
N ASN A 187 16.58 -7.57 -2.46
CA ASN A 187 18.05 -7.75 -2.49
C ASN A 187 18.76 -7.26 -3.76
N ASP A 188 18.08 -6.57 -4.68
CA ASP A 188 18.70 -5.97 -5.86
C ASP A 188 18.78 -4.45 -5.74
N ASP A 189 19.97 -3.87 -5.98
CA ASP A 189 20.18 -2.43 -6.04
C ASP A 189 19.79 -1.87 -7.41
N ILE A 190 18.64 -1.20 -7.47
CA ILE A 190 18.09 -0.64 -8.69
C ILE A 190 18.39 0.85 -8.75
N PHE A 191 19.05 1.26 -9.82
CA PHE A 191 19.38 2.65 -10.06
C PHE A 191 18.31 3.29 -10.93
N ILE A 192 17.78 4.41 -10.46
CA ILE A 192 16.75 5.17 -11.15
C ILE A 192 17.32 6.54 -11.43
N GLU A 193 17.81 6.73 -12.64
CA GLU A 193 18.28 8.03 -13.11
C GLU A 193 17.18 8.70 -13.91
N ASN A 194 17.01 10.01 -13.68
CA ASN A 194 16.02 10.79 -14.40
C ASN A 194 16.28 10.67 -15.91
N LYS A 195 15.23 10.43 -16.71
CA LYS A 195 15.24 10.26 -18.19
C LYS A 195 15.82 8.96 -18.77
N GLN A 196 16.54 8.12 -18.02
CA GLN A 196 17.11 6.86 -18.55
C GLN A 196 16.34 5.59 -18.13
N GLY A 197 15.40 5.73 -17.18
CA GLY A 197 14.62 4.63 -16.63
C GLY A 197 15.37 3.82 -15.56
N PRO A 198 14.72 2.85 -14.92
CA PRO A 198 15.32 2.00 -13.90
C PRO A 198 16.20 0.92 -14.53
N TYR A 199 17.39 0.70 -13.96
CA TYR A 199 18.35 -0.29 -14.42
C TYR A 199 19.14 -0.95 -13.28
N LEU A 200 19.68 -2.14 -13.54
CA LEU A 200 20.66 -2.82 -12.70
C LEU A 200 22.07 -2.61 -13.26
N LEU A 201 23.06 -2.65 -12.38
CA LEU A 201 24.46 -2.73 -12.76
C LEU A 201 24.96 -4.17 -12.59
N ASP A 202 25.55 -4.74 -13.64
CA ASP A 202 26.22 -6.03 -13.51
C ASP A 202 27.60 -5.90 -12.82
N SER A 203 28.28 -7.03 -12.61
CA SER A 203 29.63 -7.07 -12.02
C SER A 203 30.69 -6.28 -12.80
N LYS A 204 30.41 -5.95 -14.07
CA LYS A 204 31.25 -5.12 -14.95
C LYS A 204 30.74 -3.68 -15.07
N LYS A 205 29.78 -3.27 -14.24
CA LYS A 205 29.12 -1.95 -14.23
C LYS A 205 28.36 -1.63 -15.53
N LYS A 206 27.94 -2.63 -16.30
CA LYS A 206 27.04 -2.40 -17.44
C LYS A 206 25.60 -2.27 -16.96
N LYS A 207 24.86 -1.34 -17.58
CA LYS A 207 23.45 -1.09 -17.29
C LYS A 207 22.57 -2.11 -18.00
N HIS A 208 21.67 -2.75 -17.26
CA HIS A 208 20.64 -3.64 -17.77
C HIS A 208 19.27 -3.06 -17.45
N LEU A 209 18.44 -2.83 -18.48
CA LEU A 209 17.09 -2.32 -18.29
C LEU A 209 16.24 -3.32 -17.50
N MET A 210 15.38 -2.79 -16.63
CA MET A 210 14.49 -3.63 -15.84
C MET A 210 13.31 -4.15 -16.67
N PRO A 211 12.90 -5.42 -16.49
CA PRO A 211 11.65 -5.94 -17.06
C PRO A 211 10.44 -5.13 -16.60
N LEU A 212 9.43 -4.97 -17.48
CA LEU A 212 8.21 -4.22 -17.18
C LEU A 212 7.48 -4.74 -15.93
N SER A 213 7.43 -6.05 -15.75
CA SER A 213 6.83 -6.68 -14.55
C SER A 213 7.46 -6.18 -13.25
N PHE A 214 8.78 -6.02 -13.23
CA PHE A 214 9.50 -5.55 -12.05
C PHE A 214 9.25 -4.06 -11.80
N ILE A 215 9.21 -3.24 -12.86
CA ILE A 215 8.87 -1.83 -12.76
C ILE A 215 7.45 -1.66 -12.20
N ASN A 216 6.50 -2.48 -12.66
CA ASN A 216 5.14 -2.51 -12.14
C ASN A 216 5.12 -2.84 -10.63
N ASP A 217 5.89 -3.82 -10.17
CA ASP A 217 6.01 -4.13 -8.73
C ASP A 217 6.55 -2.95 -7.93
N MET A 218 7.57 -2.25 -8.45
CA MET A 218 8.11 -1.03 -7.82
C MET A 218 7.06 0.08 -7.74
N ILE A 219 6.31 0.33 -8.83
CA ILE A 219 5.21 1.31 -8.86
C ILE A 219 4.20 0.98 -7.77
N VAL A 220 3.75 -0.28 -7.67
CA VAL A 220 2.77 -0.69 -6.65
C VAL A 220 3.33 -0.54 -5.25
N CYS A 221 4.59 -0.92 -5.03
CA CYS A 221 5.27 -0.78 -3.76
C CYS A 221 5.34 0.69 -3.31
N ILE A 222 5.88 1.57 -4.15
CA ILE A 222 6.06 3.00 -3.85
C ILE A 222 4.70 3.69 -3.64
N SER A 223 3.68 3.31 -4.42
CA SER A 223 2.29 3.79 -4.26
C SER A 223 1.68 3.53 -2.88
N ASN A 224 2.27 2.59 -2.12
CA ASN A 224 1.77 2.15 -0.83
C ASN A 224 2.62 2.65 0.35
N PHE A 225 3.59 3.53 0.11
CA PHE A 225 4.30 4.22 1.18
C PHE A 225 3.31 5.06 2.00
N LYS A 226 3.49 5.10 3.32
CA LYS A 226 2.68 5.96 4.18
C LYS A 226 3.16 7.39 4.03
N GLU A 227 2.26 8.30 3.69
CA GLU A 227 2.54 9.75 3.57
C GLU A 227 3.76 10.04 2.67
N PRO A 228 3.73 9.64 1.38
CA PRO A 228 4.87 9.81 0.49
C PRO A 228 5.20 11.30 0.32
N SER A 229 6.49 11.63 0.26
CA SER A 229 6.94 12.98 -0.04
C SER A 229 6.70 13.34 -1.51
N GLU A 230 6.80 14.62 -1.84
CA GLU A 230 6.74 15.07 -3.23
C GLU A 230 7.82 14.41 -4.11
N ALA A 231 9.02 14.17 -3.56
CA ALA A 231 10.10 13.50 -4.27
C ALA A 231 9.73 12.04 -4.61
N VAL A 232 9.08 11.33 -3.68
CA VAL A 232 8.57 9.97 -3.89
C VAL A 232 7.45 9.97 -4.94
N ILE A 233 6.54 10.95 -4.89
CA ILE A 233 5.46 11.09 -5.87
C ILE A 233 6.04 11.36 -7.28
N ASN A 234 7.07 12.19 -7.40
CA ASN A 234 7.72 12.46 -8.68
C ASN A 234 8.46 11.23 -9.21
N LEU A 235 9.14 10.47 -8.34
CA LEU A 235 9.73 9.18 -8.70
C LEU A 235 8.68 8.22 -9.26
N LEU A 236 7.52 8.11 -8.60
CA LEU A 236 6.41 7.27 -9.03
C LEU A 236 5.87 7.67 -10.42
N ARG A 237 5.74 8.98 -10.68
CA ARG A 237 5.36 9.50 -12.01
C ARG A 237 6.38 9.13 -13.09
N ASN A 238 7.67 9.24 -12.79
CA ASN A 238 8.73 8.89 -13.72
C ASN A 238 8.72 7.40 -14.06
N LEU A 239 8.55 6.53 -13.05
CA LEU A 239 8.45 5.09 -13.25
C LEU A 239 7.25 4.70 -14.11
N ASP A 240 6.09 5.33 -13.89
CA ASP A 240 4.90 5.09 -14.71
C ASP A 240 5.10 5.47 -16.17
N GLN A 241 5.70 6.63 -16.45
CA GLN A 241 6.00 7.04 -17.82
C GLN A 241 6.91 6.03 -18.55
N VAL A 242 7.90 5.49 -17.83
CA VAL A 242 8.78 4.44 -18.36
C VAL A 242 7.99 3.15 -18.61
N ALA A 243 7.17 2.72 -17.65
CA ALA A 243 6.34 1.53 -17.79
C ALA A 243 5.41 1.61 -19.01
N MET A 244 4.72 2.75 -19.18
CA MET A 244 3.87 3.00 -20.35
C MET A 244 4.64 2.98 -21.67
N THR A 245 5.90 3.40 -21.68
CA THR A 245 6.74 3.41 -22.88
C THR A 245 7.18 2.00 -23.26
N LEU A 246 7.58 1.20 -22.27
CA LEU A 246 7.97 -0.20 -22.47
C LEU A 246 6.78 -1.04 -22.94
N GLN A 247 5.61 -0.86 -22.33
CA GLN A 247 4.40 -1.59 -22.70
C GLN A 247 4.01 -1.38 -24.18
N LYS A 248 4.09 -0.13 -24.68
CA LYS A 248 3.87 0.17 -26.11
C LYS A 248 4.89 -0.46 -27.06
N THR A 249 6.06 -0.84 -26.54
CA THR A 249 7.11 -1.48 -27.32
C THR A 249 6.89 -2.99 -27.38
N GLU A 250 6.36 -3.60 -26.31
CA GLU A 250 5.97 -5.01 -26.27
C GLU A 250 4.72 -5.31 -27.12
N ASP A 251 3.83 -4.32 -27.34
CA ASP A 251 2.63 -4.44 -28.17
C ASP A 251 2.89 -4.36 -29.70
N LYS A 252 4.15 -4.16 -30.13
CA LYS A 252 4.54 -4.03 -31.55
C LYS A 252 5.25 -5.27 -32.06
#